data_AF-E2ATV9-F1
#
_entry.id   AF-E2ATV9-F1
#
_cell.length_a   1.000
_cell.length_b   1.000
_cell.length_c   1.000
_cell.angle_alpha   90.00
_cell.angle_beta   90.00
_cell.angle_gamma   90.00
#
_symmetry.space_group_name_H-M   'P 1'
#
loop_
_entity.id
_entity.type
_entity.pdbx_description
1 polymer ?
#
loop_
_entity_poly.entity_id
_entity_poly.type
_entity_poly.pdbx_seq_one_letter_code
_entity_poly.pdbx_strand_id
1 'polypeptide(L)'
;CHEKVNTFCYICGQYEVAHLRKSINDDIKSKYRECFKIPMKNLNKSWVPKCVCNSCKVMLNRRNERNQFSETILEPTFWREPSNQANDCFFCS
;
A
#
# COMPACT_ATOMS: atom_id res chain seq x y z
N CYS A 1 -9.38 -4.02 -16.83
CA CYS A 1 -8.00 -4.16 -16.30
C CYS A 1 -8.00 -4.41 -14.78
N HIS A 2 -8.78 -5.38 -14.27
CA HIS A 2 -8.97 -5.56 -12.81
C HIS A 2 -7.87 -6.38 -12.12
N GLU A 3 -7.21 -7.29 -12.84
CA GLU A 3 -6.24 -8.20 -12.22
C GLU A 3 -4.87 -7.57 -11.92
N LYS A 4 -4.52 -6.45 -12.57
CA LYS A 4 -3.20 -5.80 -12.41
C LYS A 4 -3.05 -5.02 -11.10
N VAL A 5 -4.14 -4.58 -10.46
CA VAL A 5 -4.06 -3.71 -9.27
C VAL A 5 -3.42 -4.44 -8.08
N ASN A 6 -3.70 -5.74 -7.92
CA ASN A 6 -3.12 -6.57 -6.86
C ASN A 6 -1.64 -6.89 -7.06
N THR A 7 -0.99 -6.27 -8.05
CA THR A 7 0.46 -6.36 -8.26
C THR A 7 1.25 -5.25 -7.59
N PHE A 8 0.57 -4.19 -7.15
CA PHE A 8 1.18 -3.03 -6.50
C PHE A 8 1.07 -3.11 -4.98
N CYS A 9 1.99 -2.43 -4.29
CA CYS A 9 1.91 -2.25 -2.86
C CYS A 9 0.94 -1.12 -2.51
N TYR A 10 0.01 -1.36 -1.59
CA TYR A 10 -0.89 -0.33 -1.07
C TYR A 10 -0.14 0.90 -0.51
N ILE A 11 1.00 0.70 0.15
CA ILE A 11 1.73 1.76 0.86
C ILE A 11 2.58 2.59 -0.10
N CYS A 12 3.46 1.97 -0.89
CA CYS A 12 4.40 2.71 -1.73
C CYS A 12 3.99 2.82 -3.20
N GLY A 13 2.91 2.15 -3.62
CA GLY A 13 2.45 2.17 -5.01
C GLY A 13 3.37 1.43 -5.98
N GLN A 14 4.47 0.82 -5.50
CA GLN A 14 5.43 0.11 -6.35
C GLN A 14 4.97 -1.31 -6.65
N TYR A 15 5.36 -1.81 -7.81
CA TYR A 15 5.19 -3.21 -8.19
C TYR A 15 6.00 -4.13 -7.27
N GLU A 16 5.44 -5.29 -6.95
CA GLU A 16 6.13 -6.33 -6.19
C GLU A 16 5.86 -7.70 -6.84
N VAL A 17 6.83 -8.61 -6.79
CA VAL A 17 6.64 -9.97 -7.31
C VAL A 17 5.71 -10.79 -6.42
N ALA A 18 4.86 -11.63 -7.03
CA ALA A 18 3.72 -12.26 -6.36
C ALA A 18 4.06 -12.98 -5.04
N HIS A 19 5.17 -13.71 -4.98
CA HIS A 19 5.58 -14.48 -3.80
C HIS A 19 6.11 -13.61 -2.64
N LEU A 20 6.50 -12.36 -2.89
CA LEU A 20 6.95 -11.42 -1.86
C LEU A 20 5.82 -10.55 -1.31
N ARG A 21 4.68 -10.48 -2.00
CA ARG A 21 3.49 -9.74 -1.56
C ARG A 21 2.96 -10.30 -0.25
N LYS A 22 2.56 -9.40 0.64
CA LYS A 22 1.96 -9.73 1.95
C LYS A 22 0.52 -9.26 1.96
N SER A 23 -0.40 -10.13 2.36
CA SER A 23 -1.80 -9.76 2.52
C SER A 23 -1.96 -8.71 3.61
N ILE A 24 -2.90 -7.78 3.41
CA ILE A 24 -3.22 -6.77 4.42
C ILE A 24 -4.07 -7.44 5.51
N ASN A 25 -3.51 -7.58 6.70
CA ASN A 25 -4.18 -8.08 7.91
C ASN A 25 -4.29 -6.96 8.96
N ASP A 26 -4.92 -7.25 10.10
CA ASP A 26 -5.18 -6.23 11.13
C ASP A 26 -3.90 -5.70 11.80
N ASP A 27 -2.84 -6.52 11.90
CA ASP A 27 -1.51 -6.08 12.36
C ASP A 27 -0.93 -4.99 11.44
N ILE A 28 -0.97 -5.21 10.12
CA ILE A 28 -0.51 -4.23 9.12
C ILE A 28 -1.36 -2.95 9.17
N LYS A 29 -2.69 -3.06 9.30
CA LYS A 29 -3.58 -1.89 9.43
C LYS A 29 -3.26 -1.07 10.67
N SER A 30 -3.02 -1.75 11.80
CA SER A 30 -2.69 -1.11 13.08
C SER A 30 -1.36 -0.35 12.98
N LYS A 31 -0.30 -1.03 12.55
CA LYS A 31 1.04 -0.41 12.37
C LYS A 31 1.02 0.73 11.36
N TYR A 32 0.28 0.59 10.26
CA TYR A 32 0.10 1.67 9.29
C TYR A 32 -0.55 2.90 9.93
N ARG A 33 -1.63 2.72 10.69
CA ARG A 33 -2.31 3.83 11.38
C ARG A 33 -1.39 4.48 12.41
N GLU A 34 -0.61 3.69 13.13
CA GLU A 34 0.38 4.20 14.08
C GLU A 34 1.46 5.04 13.39
N CYS A 35 1.97 4.56 12.24
CA CYS A 35 3.02 5.20 11.47
C CYS A 35 2.57 6.48 10.75
N PHE A 36 1.42 6.45 10.09
CA PHE A 36 0.95 7.54 9.22
C PHE A 36 -0.15 8.39 9.85
N LYS A 37 -0.63 8.02 11.04
CA LYS A 37 -1.74 8.69 11.75
C LYS A 37 -3.05 8.75 10.95
N ILE A 38 -3.17 7.93 9.91
CA ILE A 38 -4.37 7.79 9.06
C ILE A 38 -4.72 6.31 8.87
N PRO A 39 -6.01 5.94 8.77
CA PRO A 39 -6.39 4.55 8.49
C PRO A 39 -6.16 4.20 7.01
N MET A 40 -5.95 2.91 6.72
CA MET A 40 -6.09 2.40 5.36
C MET A 40 -7.57 2.50 4.92
N LYS A 41 -7.81 2.95 3.68
CA LYS A 41 -9.16 3.21 3.14
C LYS A 41 -9.41 2.35 1.90
N ASN A 42 -10.68 2.15 1.57
CA ASN A 42 -11.12 1.56 0.30
C ASN A 42 -10.58 0.14 0.02
N LEU A 43 -10.16 -0.62 1.04
CA LEU A 43 -9.63 -1.98 0.88
C LEU A 43 -10.64 -2.99 0.29
N ASN A 44 -11.93 -2.65 0.30
CA ASN A 44 -13.00 -3.42 -0.34
C ASN A 44 -13.19 -3.08 -1.83
N LYS A 45 -12.56 -2.01 -2.34
CA LYS A 45 -12.68 -1.57 -3.73
C LYS A 45 -11.72 -2.33 -4.62
N SER A 46 -12.13 -2.61 -5.86
CA SER A 46 -11.34 -3.39 -6.82
C SER A 46 -10.13 -2.64 -7.40
N TRP A 47 -10.14 -1.32 -7.34
CA TRP A 47 -9.07 -0.44 -7.84
C TRP A 47 -8.00 -0.11 -6.79
N VAL A 48 -8.11 -0.70 -5.60
CA VAL A 48 -7.11 -0.57 -4.51
C VAL A 48 -6.33 -1.87 -4.36
N PRO A 49 -4.99 -1.81 -4.20
CA PRO A 49 -4.23 -3.02 -3.97
C PRO A 49 -4.57 -3.68 -2.63
N LYS A 50 -4.68 -5.01 -2.66
CA LYS A 50 -5.01 -5.82 -1.49
C LYS A 50 -3.78 -6.35 -0.75
N CYS A 51 -2.59 -5.91 -1.13
CA CYS A 51 -1.32 -6.37 -0.58
C CYS A 51 -0.32 -5.22 -0.35
N VAL A 52 0.69 -5.52 0.46
CA VAL A 52 1.87 -4.66 0.65
C VAL A 52 3.14 -5.41 0.24
N CYS A 53 4.17 -4.68 -0.20
CA CYS A 53 5.48 -5.27 -0.49
C CYS A 53 6.21 -5.65 0.80
N ASN A 54 7.18 -6.55 0.68
CA ASN A 54 7.93 -7.03 1.84
C ASN A 54 8.70 -5.88 2.51
N SER A 55 9.25 -4.96 1.72
CA SER A 55 9.98 -3.78 2.22
C SER A 55 9.11 -2.88 3.09
N CYS A 56 7.86 -2.58 2.66
CA CYS A 56 6.94 -1.79 3.46
C CYS A 56 6.51 -2.52 4.74
N LYS A 57 6.32 -3.85 4.69
CA LYS A 57 6.03 -4.63 5.91
C LYS A 57 7.19 -4.55 6.92
N VAL A 58 8.43 -4.73 6.46
CA VAL A 58 9.62 -4.65 7.31
C VAL A 58 9.78 -3.23 7.89
N MET A 59 9.53 -2.20 7.08
CA MET A 59 9.54 -0.80 7.53
C MET A 59 8.50 -0.56 8.64
N LEU A 60 7.25 -1.01 8.47
CA LEU A 60 6.20 -0.87 9.48
C LEU A 60 6.57 -1.56 10.80
N ASN A 61 7.19 -2.74 10.73
CA ASN A 61 7.64 -3.46 11.93
C ASN A 61 8.77 -2.73 12.66
N ARG A 62 9.80 -2.30 11.93
CA ARG A 62 10.92 -1.55 12.50
C ARG A 62 10.49 -0.23 13.14
N ARG A 63 9.49 0.44 12.56
CA ARG A 63 8.98 1.71 13.05
C ARG A 63 8.23 1.56 14.38
N ASN A 64 7.51 0.46 14.58
CA ASN A 64 6.88 0.14 15.87
C ASN A 64 7.95 -0.15 16.96
N GLU A 65 9.01 -0.88 16.62
CA GLU A 65 10.01 -1.31 17.60
C GLU A 65 10.95 -0.20 18.12
N ARG A 66 11.22 0.86 17.34
CA ARG A 66 12.33 1.78 17.66
C ARG A 66 11.97 3.21 17.97
N ASN A 67 10.74 3.68 17.72
CA ASN A 67 10.37 5.11 17.82
C ASN A 67 11.37 6.09 17.14
N GLN A 68 12.28 5.57 16.29
CA GLN A 68 13.38 6.29 15.69
C GLN A 68 12.99 6.67 14.26
N PHE A 69 13.04 7.97 13.98
CA PHE A 69 12.97 8.50 12.63
C PHE A 69 14.34 8.34 11.97
N SER A 70 14.42 7.45 10.98
CA SER A 70 15.52 7.44 10.01
C SER A 70 14.92 7.70 8.63
N GLU A 71 14.94 8.99 8.29
CA GLU A 71 15.03 9.69 6.99
C GLU A 71 14.36 9.21 5.69
N THR A 72 13.69 8.07 5.64
CA THR A 72 12.84 7.73 4.48
C THR A 72 11.40 7.62 4.94
N ILE A 73 10.81 8.77 5.28
CA ILE A 73 9.36 8.86 5.40
C ILE A 73 8.79 8.53 4.02
N LEU A 74 8.32 7.31 3.88
CA LEU A 74 7.69 6.84 2.65
C LEU A 74 6.30 7.43 2.61
N GLU A 75 6.11 8.51 1.85
CA GLU A 75 4.79 9.12 1.65
C GLU A 75 3.81 8.04 1.13
N PRO A 76 2.72 7.75 1.86
CA PRO A 76 1.83 6.68 1.48
C PRO A 76 1.08 7.05 0.19
N THR A 77 0.89 6.07 -0.67
CA THR A 77 0.14 6.25 -1.92
C THR A 77 -1.34 6.46 -1.62
N PHE A 78 -1.89 7.55 -2.14
CA PHE A 78 -3.31 7.85 -2.05
C PHE A 78 -4.06 7.22 -3.23
N TRP A 79 -4.74 6.11 -2.98
CA TRP A 79 -5.61 5.47 -3.96
C TRP A 79 -6.91 6.25 -4.09
N ARG A 80 -7.10 6.92 -5.24
CA ARG A 80 -8.33 7.63 -5.59
C ARG A 80 -9.17 6.79 -6.54
N GLU A 81 -10.49 6.95 -6.47
CA GLU A 81 -11.40 6.32 -7.42
C GLU A 81 -11.13 6.89 -8.82
N PRO A 82 -10.89 6.05 -9.83
CA PRO A 82 -10.71 6.52 -11.20
C PRO A 82 -11.99 7.19 -11.71
N SER A 83 -11.90 8.44 -12.17
CA SER A 83 -13.04 9.23 -12.66
C SER A 83 -13.56 8.75 -14.02
N ASN A 84 -12.66 8.22 -14.85
CA ASN A 84 -12.95 7.61 -16.15
C ASN A 84 -12.05 6.40 -16.38
N GLN A 85 -12.63 5.22 -16.62
CA GLN A 85 -11.87 3.97 -16.84
C GLN A 85 -10.99 3.99 -18.10
N ALA A 86 -11.21 4.92 -19.02
CA ALA A 86 -10.48 5.05 -20.29
C ALA A 86 -9.30 6.05 -20.24
N ASN A 87 -9.40 7.15 -19.49
CA ASN A 87 -8.37 8.21 -19.46
C ASN A 87 -7.54 8.24 -18.15
N ASP A 88 -8.08 7.79 -17.02
CA ASP A 88 -7.38 7.75 -15.72
C ASP A 88 -6.85 6.35 -15.40
N CYS A 89 -6.44 5.62 -16.44
CA CYS A 89 -5.83 4.32 -16.24
C CYS A 89 -4.41 4.52 -15.68
N PHE A 90 -4.25 4.49 -14.35
CA PHE A 90 -2.96 4.38 -13.66
C PHE A 90 -2.09 3.18 -14.13
N PHE A 91 -2.62 2.34 -15.02
CA PHE A 91 -2.07 1.06 -15.49
C PHE A 91 -1.86 1.00 -17.01
N CYS A 92 -2.16 2.06 -17.76
CA CYS A 92 -2.09 2.09 -19.22
C CYS A 92 -1.00 3.07 -19.65
N SER A 93 0.15 2.49 -19.99
CA SER A 93 1.17 3.07 -20.87
C SER A 93 1.06 2.43 -22.24
#